data_AF-A0AAN1NVD7-F1
#
_entry.id   AF-A0AAN1NVD7-F1
#
_cell.length_a   1.000
_cell.length_b   1.000
_cell.length_c   1.000
_cell.angle_alpha   90.00
_cell.angle_beta   90.00
_cell.angle_gamma   90.00
#
_symmetry.space_group_name_H-M   'P 1'
#
loop_
_entity.id
_entity.type
_entity.pdbx_description
1 polymer ?
#
loop_
_entity_poly.entity_id
_entity_poly.type
_entity_poly.pdbx_seq_one_letter_code
_entity_poly.pdbx_strand_id
1 'polypeptide(L)'
;MSDYYLFALSLVLIFSLPGPDMILLLQTSSTAGKRAGFLTVLGLGTAKLCHVILTALGLGTLFRVVPVSFEIVKYAGAAYLFWLGVKMLRPAGFFHTPDAHKSIRIHRGIHYFVKGLLTNLLNPKALLFTSILLPQFIFPDKGNVPFQFFLLGAALLIIGFVFDTAYALGGVLYGRFLEKNRRFQRTQQFAFSLLLIGFGVRLLMMSHV
;
A
#
# COMPACT_ATOMS: atom_id res chain seq x y z
N MET A 1 -14.86 -3.81 -18.00
CA MET A 1 -13.50 -4.21 -18.42
C MET A 1 -12.49 -3.09 -18.19
N SER A 2 -12.75 -1.86 -18.66
CA SER A 2 -11.91 -0.67 -18.43
C SER A 2 -11.49 -0.45 -16.96
N ASP A 3 -12.42 -0.65 -16.02
CA ASP A 3 -12.18 -0.37 -14.58
C ASP A 3 -11.12 -1.30 -13.96
N TYR A 4 -11.09 -2.59 -14.33
CA TYR A 4 -10.10 -3.54 -13.82
C TYR A 4 -8.69 -3.26 -14.37
N TYR A 5 -8.58 -2.82 -15.63
CA TYR A 5 -7.30 -2.40 -16.20
C TYR A 5 -6.77 -1.14 -15.52
N LEU A 6 -7.64 -0.17 -15.23
CA LEU A 6 -7.27 1.03 -14.47
C LEU A 6 -6.84 0.70 -13.04
N PHE A 7 -7.51 -0.27 -12.39
CA PHE A 7 -7.09 -0.77 -11.08
C PHE A 7 -5.70 -1.41 -11.15
N ALA A 8 -5.48 -2.34 -12.07
CA ALA A 8 -4.19 -3.00 -12.26
C ALA A 8 -3.07 -2.00 -12.58
N LEU A 9 -3.33 -1.01 -13.45
CA LEU A 9 -2.38 0.06 -13.75
C LEU A 9 -2.07 0.90 -12.50
N SER A 10 -3.08 1.22 -11.70
CA SER A 10 -2.90 1.96 -10.43
C SER A 10 -2.02 1.17 -9.45
N LEU A 11 -2.25 -0.15 -9.32
CA LEU A 11 -1.43 -1.03 -8.51
C LEU A 11 0.03 -1.03 -8.99
N VAL A 12 0.27 -1.21 -10.29
CA VAL A 12 1.61 -1.22 -10.90
C VAL A 12 2.35 0.09 -10.61
N LEU A 13 1.70 1.23 -10.85
CA LEU A 13 2.29 2.55 -10.58
C LEU A 13 2.64 2.70 -9.10
N ILE A 14 1.77 2.26 -8.20
CA ILE A 14 1.94 2.48 -6.76
C ILE A 14 2.97 1.55 -6.14
N PHE A 15 3.02 0.29 -6.56
CA PHE A 15 4.07 -0.65 -6.14
C PHE A 15 5.44 -0.30 -6.75
N SER A 16 5.47 0.44 -7.87
CA SER A 16 6.70 1.00 -8.44
C SER A 16 7.26 2.19 -7.64
N LEU A 17 6.43 2.84 -6.82
CA LEU A 17 6.85 3.98 -6.00
C LEU A 17 7.49 3.49 -4.69
N PRO A 18 8.74 3.90 -4.37
CA PRO A 18 9.40 3.59 -3.12
C PRO A 18 8.49 3.86 -1.94
N GLY A 19 8.45 2.89 -1.05
CA GLY A 19 7.84 3.03 0.24
C GLY A 19 8.68 2.33 1.29
N PRO A 20 8.23 2.38 2.56
CA PRO A 20 8.84 1.64 3.66
C PRO A 20 9.04 0.15 3.32
N ASP A 21 8.06 -0.46 2.66
CA ASP A 21 8.08 -1.87 2.24
C ASP A 21 9.26 -2.19 1.32
N MET A 22 9.44 -1.39 0.26
CA MET A 22 10.53 -1.57 -0.70
C MET A 22 11.88 -1.35 -0.02
N ILE A 23 12.04 -0.30 0.80
CA ILE A 23 13.29 -0.02 1.52
C ILE A 23 13.62 -1.18 2.45
N LEU A 24 12.64 -1.68 3.20
CA LEU A 24 12.80 -2.81 4.09
C LEU A 24 13.25 -4.07 3.35
N LEU A 25 12.66 -4.35 2.18
CA LEU A 25 13.02 -5.51 1.35
C LEU A 25 14.45 -5.38 0.81
N LEU A 26 14.82 -4.23 0.27
CA LEU A 26 16.17 -3.99 -0.26
C LEU A 26 17.22 -4.12 0.85
N GLN A 27 16.96 -3.56 2.04
CA GLN A 27 17.84 -3.67 3.21
C GLN A 27 17.92 -5.12 3.72
N THR A 28 16.78 -5.79 3.89
CA THR A 28 16.75 -7.15 4.46
C THR A 28 17.39 -8.15 3.51
N SER A 29 17.14 -8.05 2.20
CA SER A 29 17.77 -8.93 1.20
C SER A 29 19.27 -8.69 1.04
N SER A 30 19.73 -7.43 1.12
CA SER A 30 21.15 -7.12 0.98
C SER A 30 21.98 -7.49 2.23
N THR A 31 21.40 -7.36 3.42
CA THR A 31 22.09 -7.60 4.69
C THR A 31 21.94 -9.03 5.22
N ALA A 32 20.77 -9.64 5.04
CA ALA A 32 20.43 -10.95 5.59
C ALA A 32 20.13 -12.01 4.53
N GLY A 33 20.28 -11.67 3.24
CA GLY A 33 20.18 -12.60 2.11
C GLY A 33 18.74 -12.85 1.62
N LYS A 34 18.64 -13.55 0.49
CA LYS A 34 17.37 -13.78 -0.23
C LYS A 34 16.29 -14.47 0.60
N ARG A 35 16.68 -15.42 1.47
CA ARG A 35 15.73 -16.14 2.34
C ARG A 35 15.08 -15.21 3.36
N ALA A 36 15.85 -14.31 3.96
CA ALA A 36 15.33 -13.29 4.86
C ALA A 36 14.40 -12.32 4.12
N GLY A 37 14.81 -11.88 2.93
CA GLY A 37 13.98 -11.07 2.03
C GLY A 37 12.63 -11.71 1.73
N PHE A 38 12.61 -12.99 1.34
CA PHE A 38 11.36 -13.71 1.05
C PHE A 38 10.44 -13.85 2.27
N LEU A 39 11.00 -14.11 3.46
CA LEU A 39 10.21 -14.13 4.70
C LEU A 39 9.58 -12.76 5.00
N THR A 40 10.29 -11.67 4.70
CA THR A 40 9.74 -10.31 4.77
C THR A 40 8.64 -10.08 3.74
N VAL A 41 8.78 -10.57 2.51
CA VAL A 41 7.71 -10.53 1.48
C VAL A 41 6.43 -11.20 2.01
N LEU A 42 6.56 -12.37 2.63
CA LEU A 42 5.40 -13.07 3.21
C LEU A 42 4.74 -12.23 4.31
N GLY A 43 5.53 -11.61 5.19
CA GLY A 43 5.01 -10.70 6.22
C GLY A 43 4.25 -9.51 5.63
N LEU A 44 4.80 -8.87 4.61
CA LEU A 44 4.15 -7.77 3.88
C LEU A 44 2.85 -8.23 3.20
N GLY A 45 2.85 -9.41 2.58
CA GLY A 45 1.65 -10.01 1.97
C GLY A 45 0.55 -10.27 2.99
N THR A 46 0.89 -10.80 4.17
CA THR A 46 -0.07 -11.00 5.27
C THR A 46 -0.64 -9.66 5.77
N ALA A 47 0.18 -8.62 5.92
CA ALA A 47 -0.30 -7.29 6.29
C ALA A 47 -1.28 -6.72 5.27
N LYS A 48 -0.96 -6.83 3.97
CA LYS A 48 -1.85 -6.41 2.87
C LYS A 48 -3.17 -7.17 2.90
N LEU A 49 -3.13 -8.48 3.18
CA LEU A 49 -4.34 -9.28 3.34
C LEU A 49 -5.20 -8.78 4.51
N CYS A 50 -4.58 -8.46 5.65
CA CYS A 50 -5.28 -7.85 6.77
C CYS A 50 -5.94 -6.52 6.39
N HIS A 51 -5.23 -5.64 5.67
CA HIS A 51 -5.80 -4.37 5.20
C HIS A 51 -6.99 -4.58 4.24
N VAL A 52 -6.90 -5.55 3.32
CA VAL A 52 -8.01 -5.91 2.42
C VAL A 52 -9.22 -6.41 3.21
N ILE A 53 -9.01 -7.32 4.17
CA ILE A 53 -10.08 -7.85 5.02
C ILE A 53 -10.71 -6.72 5.85
N LEU A 54 -9.90 -5.87 6.48
CA LEU A 54 -10.39 -4.72 7.26
C LEU A 54 -11.20 -3.76 6.40
N THR A 55 -10.74 -3.49 5.18
CA THR A 55 -11.46 -2.64 4.22
C THR A 55 -12.78 -3.29 3.80
N ALA A 56 -12.77 -4.58 3.49
CA ALA A 56 -13.96 -5.34 3.07
C ALA A 56 -15.00 -5.45 4.19
N LEU A 57 -14.58 -5.75 5.43
CA LEU A 57 -15.47 -5.83 6.59
C LEU A 57 -15.96 -4.44 7.02
N GLY A 58 -15.06 -3.45 7.02
CA GLY A 58 -15.38 -2.07 7.39
C GLY A 58 -16.42 -1.45 6.47
N LEU A 59 -16.36 -1.71 5.17
CA LEU A 59 -17.32 -1.17 4.20
C LEU A 59 -18.54 -2.06 3.99
N GLY A 60 -18.38 -3.39 4.05
CA GLY A 60 -19.49 -4.34 3.93
C GLY A 60 -20.50 -4.22 5.08
N THR A 61 -20.05 -3.81 6.27
CA THR A 61 -20.92 -3.49 7.40
C THR A 61 -21.53 -2.09 7.28
N LEU A 62 -20.75 -1.09 6.90
CA LEU A 62 -21.23 0.30 6.77
C LEU A 62 -22.32 0.45 5.71
N PHE A 63 -22.12 -0.11 4.52
CA PHE A 63 -23.05 0.03 3.39
C PHE A 63 -24.35 -0.76 3.58
N ARG A 64 -24.34 -1.82 4.38
CA ARG A 64 -25.57 -2.55 4.73
C ARG A 64 -26.43 -1.83 5.76
N VAL A 65 -25.82 -1.08 6.67
CA VAL A 65 -26.52 -0.54 7.85
C VAL A 65 -26.96 0.91 7.66
N VAL A 66 -26.21 1.74 6.92
CA VAL A 66 -26.53 3.18 6.77
C VAL A 66 -26.23 3.66 5.35
N PRO A 67 -27.22 3.87 4.46
CA PRO A 67 -27.00 4.36 3.08
C PRO A 67 -26.28 5.71 3.00
N VAL A 68 -26.50 6.60 3.97
CA VAL A 68 -25.81 7.90 4.10
C VAL A 68 -24.31 7.75 4.43
N SER A 69 -23.87 6.58 4.93
CA SER A 69 -22.47 6.36 5.31
C SER A 69 -21.53 6.36 4.11
N PHE A 70 -22.01 6.02 2.91
CA PHE A 70 -21.22 6.10 1.68
C PHE A 70 -20.75 7.53 1.43
N GLU A 71 -21.64 8.52 1.55
CA GLU A 71 -21.28 9.93 1.35
C GLU A 71 -20.32 10.43 2.43
N ILE A 72 -20.56 10.09 3.69
CA ILE A 72 -19.69 10.48 4.80
C ILE A 72 -18.28 9.92 4.59
N VAL A 73 -18.16 8.64 4.23
CA VAL A 73 -16.86 8.01 3.93
C VAL A 73 -16.23 8.61 2.68
N LYS A 74 -17.02 8.93 1.65
CA LYS A 74 -16.54 9.58 0.42
C LYS A 74 -15.90 10.93 0.72
N TYR A 75 -16.62 11.80 1.45
CA TYR A 75 -16.11 13.14 1.80
C TYR A 75 -14.98 13.08 2.82
N ALA A 76 -15.07 12.23 3.85
CA ALA A 76 -14.02 12.03 4.84
C ALA A 76 -12.75 11.45 4.19
N GLY A 77 -12.90 10.44 3.33
CA GLY A 77 -11.82 9.83 2.57
C GLY A 77 -11.15 10.83 1.63
N ALA A 78 -11.91 11.67 0.93
CA ALA A 78 -11.37 12.70 0.05
C ALA A 78 -10.60 13.77 0.82
N ALA A 79 -11.18 14.30 1.91
CA ALA A 79 -10.53 15.26 2.79
C ALA A 79 -9.23 14.70 3.37
N TYR A 80 -9.27 13.43 3.79
CA TYR A 80 -8.11 12.72 4.31
C TYR A 80 -7.02 12.52 3.24
N LEU A 81 -7.38 12.14 2.01
CA LEU A 81 -6.45 12.03 0.89
C LEU A 81 -5.76 13.36 0.56
N PHE A 82 -6.51 14.46 0.56
CA PHE A 82 -5.94 15.80 0.36
C PHE A 82 -4.98 16.16 1.50
N TRP A 83 -5.38 15.96 2.75
CA TRP A 83 -4.51 16.20 3.89
C TRP A 83 -3.23 15.37 3.82
N LEU A 84 -3.33 14.09 3.45
CA LEU A 84 -2.18 13.21 3.34
C LEU A 84 -1.27 13.61 2.17
N GLY A 85 -1.84 13.91 1.00
CA GLY A 85 -1.09 14.42 -0.15
C GLY A 85 -0.32 15.68 0.21
N VAL A 86 -0.96 16.67 0.84
CA VAL A 86 -0.31 17.90 1.30
C VAL A 86 0.74 17.63 2.38
N LYS A 87 0.48 16.71 3.31
CA LYS A 87 1.43 16.35 4.37
C LYS A 87 2.68 15.66 3.82
N MET A 88 2.54 14.84 2.77
CA MET A 88 3.66 14.19 2.09
C MET A 88 4.53 15.16 1.28
N LEU A 89 4.02 16.36 0.95
CA LEU A 89 4.80 17.44 0.33
C LEU A 89 5.66 18.21 1.34
N ARG A 90 5.45 18.05 2.66
CA ARG A 90 6.23 18.76 3.69
C ARG A 90 7.59 18.10 3.93
N PRO A 91 8.68 18.88 4.16
CA PRO A 91 10.04 18.35 4.35
C PRO A 91 10.19 17.40 5.54
N ALA A 92 9.32 17.49 6.55
CA ALA A 92 9.25 16.60 7.70
C ALA A 92 8.31 15.40 7.48
N GLY A 93 8.17 14.95 6.23
CA GLY A 93 7.32 13.82 5.85
C GLY A 93 7.68 12.56 6.64
N PHE A 94 6.65 11.76 6.94
CA PHE A 94 6.55 10.54 7.76
C PHE A 94 7.67 9.48 7.67
N PHE A 95 8.70 9.67 6.84
CA PHE A 95 9.86 8.81 6.70
C PHE A 95 10.89 9.04 7.82
N HIS A 96 10.45 9.04 9.08
CA HIS A 96 11.33 8.60 10.16
C HIS A 96 11.18 7.09 10.25
N THR A 97 11.99 6.37 9.48
CA THR A 97 12.30 4.98 9.82
C THR A 97 12.92 4.99 11.21
N PRO A 98 12.37 4.28 12.20
CA PRO A 98 13.02 4.14 13.50
C PRO A 98 14.45 3.67 13.29
N ASP A 99 15.40 4.34 13.95
CA ASP A 99 16.83 4.03 13.88
C ASP A 99 17.07 2.53 13.99
N ALA A 100 17.53 1.92 12.90
CA ALA A 100 17.95 0.53 12.84
C ALA A 100 19.37 0.34 13.45
N HIS A 101 19.68 1.12 14.49
CA HIS A 101 20.91 0.99 15.26
C HIS A 101 20.62 0.27 16.57
N LYS A 102 20.62 -1.07 16.52
CA LYS A 102 21.36 -1.95 17.45
C LYS A 102 21.03 -3.42 17.20
N SER A 103 22.10 -4.20 17.21
CA SER A 103 22.22 -5.66 17.13
C SER A 103 21.10 -6.47 17.79
N ILE A 104 20.75 -7.63 17.22
CA ILE A 104 21.01 -8.97 17.81
C ILE A 104 20.86 -10.01 16.68
N ARG A 105 21.88 -10.87 16.52
CA ARG A 105 21.78 -12.14 15.78
C ARG A 105 20.70 -13.00 16.41
N ILE A 106 19.52 -13.11 15.81
CA ILE A 106 18.64 -14.27 16.01
C ILE A 106 18.32 -14.84 14.63
N HIS A 107 18.85 -16.02 14.34
CA HIS A 107 18.68 -16.80 13.11
C HIS A 107 17.25 -17.38 12.96
N ARG A 108 16.22 -16.74 13.53
CA ARG A 108 14.84 -17.21 13.46
C ARG A 108 14.12 -16.48 12.35
N GLY A 109 13.76 -17.21 11.29
CA GLY A 109 13.05 -16.67 10.12
C GLY A 109 11.77 -15.89 10.46
N ILE A 110 11.12 -16.20 11.58
CA ILE A 110 9.94 -15.48 12.08
C ILE A 110 10.19 -13.97 12.29
N HIS A 111 11.41 -13.56 12.64
CA HIS A 111 11.72 -12.15 12.86
C HIS A 111 11.53 -11.33 11.58
N TYR A 112 12.00 -11.84 10.44
CA TYR A 112 11.88 -11.16 9.15
C TYR A 112 10.43 -11.07 8.67
N PHE A 113 9.64 -12.11 8.93
CA PHE A 113 8.20 -12.11 8.69
C PHE A 113 7.49 -11.06 9.54
N VAL A 114 7.68 -11.07 10.87
CA VAL A 114 7.05 -10.12 11.80
C VAL A 114 7.47 -8.68 11.47
N LYS A 115 8.74 -8.47 11.11
CA LYS A 115 9.24 -7.15 10.69
C LYS A 115 8.52 -6.65 9.44
N GLY A 116 8.32 -7.49 8.42
CA GLY A 116 7.53 -7.15 7.24
C GLY A 116 6.07 -6.86 7.59
N LEU A 117 5.44 -7.75 8.36
CA LEU A 117 4.06 -7.63 8.81
C LEU A 117 3.80 -6.30 9.53
N LEU A 118 4.59 -6.00 10.57
CA LEU A 118 4.42 -4.77 11.35
C LEU A 118 4.75 -3.53 10.54
N THR A 119 5.76 -3.59 9.67
CA THR A 119 6.12 -2.45 8.82
C THR A 119 4.96 -2.03 7.95
N ASN A 120 4.28 -2.98 7.28
CA ASN A 120 3.16 -2.65 6.41
C ASN A 120 1.85 -2.40 7.16
N LEU A 121 1.56 -3.10 8.26
CA LEU A 121 0.38 -2.82 9.10
C LEU A 121 0.41 -1.39 9.66
N LEU A 122 1.59 -0.94 10.12
CA LEU A 122 1.79 0.39 10.67
C LEU A 122 2.09 1.44 9.59
N ASN A 123 2.17 1.04 8.32
CA ASN A 123 2.45 1.96 7.22
C ASN A 123 1.15 2.70 6.84
N PRO A 124 1.02 4.00 7.17
CA PRO A 124 -0.18 4.75 6.81
C PRO A 124 -0.39 4.73 5.29
N LYS A 125 0.67 4.76 4.48
CA LYS A 125 0.56 4.64 3.01
C LYS A 125 -0.21 3.39 2.60
N ALA A 126 0.14 2.22 3.15
CA ALA A 126 -0.45 0.94 2.78
C ALA A 126 -1.90 0.81 3.26
N LEU A 127 -2.15 1.22 4.51
CA LEU A 127 -3.48 1.22 5.11
C LEU A 127 -4.43 2.07 4.28
N LEU A 128 -4.06 3.32 4.03
CA LEU A 128 -4.90 4.29 3.33
C LEU A 128 -5.09 3.94 1.87
N PHE A 129 -4.03 3.46 1.24
CA PHE A 129 -4.10 2.99 -0.13
C PHE A 129 -5.14 1.88 -0.27
N THR A 130 -5.09 0.88 0.59
CA THR A 130 -6.03 -0.25 0.53
C THR A 130 -7.45 0.22 0.88
N SER A 131 -7.59 1.03 1.92
CA SER A 131 -8.89 1.55 2.38
C SER A 131 -9.57 2.50 1.41
N ILE A 132 -8.82 3.13 0.50
CA ILE A 132 -9.37 4.18 -0.38
C ILE A 132 -9.33 3.78 -1.85
N LEU A 133 -8.27 3.11 -2.32
CA LEU A 133 -8.22 2.64 -3.70
C LEU A 133 -9.24 1.52 -3.92
N LEU A 134 -9.21 0.49 -3.07
CA LEU A 134 -9.96 -0.74 -3.32
C LEU A 134 -11.48 -0.49 -3.45
N PRO A 135 -12.11 0.34 -2.61
CA PRO A 135 -13.54 0.66 -2.74
C PRO A 135 -13.90 1.45 -3.99
N GLN A 136 -12.98 2.23 -4.55
CA GLN A 136 -13.24 3.03 -5.76
C GLN A 136 -13.47 2.16 -7.01
N PHE A 137 -13.12 0.89 -6.96
CA PHE A 137 -13.32 -0.06 -8.06
C PHE A 137 -14.44 -1.06 -7.78
N ILE A 138 -15.20 -0.84 -6.70
CA ILE A 138 -16.36 -1.65 -6.34
C ILE A 138 -17.62 -0.92 -6.76
N PHE A 139 -18.44 -1.61 -7.55
CA PHE A 139 -19.69 -1.08 -8.09
C PHE A 139 -20.84 -1.99 -7.66
N PRO A 140 -21.64 -1.60 -6.65
CA PRO A 140 -22.76 -2.42 -6.16
C PRO A 140 -23.73 -2.85 -7.25
N ASP A 141 -23.99 -1.99 -8.24
CA ASP A 141 -24.94 -2.23 -9.33
C ASP A 141 -24.41 -3.21 -10.38
N LYS A 142 -23.10 -3.50 -10.37
CA LYS A 142 -22.45 -4.41 -11.33
C LYS A 142 -22.33 -5.85 -10.81
N GLY A 143 -22.87 -6.17 -9.62
CA GLY A 143 -22.98 -7.55 -9.13
C GLY A 143 -22.56 -7.74 -7.67
N ASN A 144 -22.21 -8.98 -7.31
CA ASN A 144 -21.93 -9.38 -5.93
C ASN A 144 -20.70 -8.65 -5.35
N VAL A 145 -20.93 -7.73 -4.40
CA VAL A 145 -19.90 -6.90 -3.75
C VAL A 145 -18.81 -7.72 -3.05
N PRO A 146 -19.12 -8.72 -2.19
CA PRO A 146 -18.11 -9.65 -1.66
C PRO A 146 -17.21 -10.28 -2.72
N PHE A 147 -17.77 -10.69 -3.85
CA PHE A 147 -16.98 -11.28 -4.94
C PHE A 147 -16.06 -10.24 -5.61
N GLN A 148 -16.51 -9.00 -5.78
CA GLN A 148 -15.67 -7.90 -6.28
C GLN A 148 -14.51 -7.60 -5.31
N PHE A 149 -14.77 -7.57 -3.99
CA PHE A 149 -13.73 -7.43 -2.97
C PHE A 149 -12.70 -8.56 -3.04
N PHE A 150 -13.15 -9.81 -3.20
CA PHE A 150 -12.27 -10.96 -3.35
C PHE A 150 -11.36 -10.82 -4.58
N LEU A 151 -11.94 -10.49 -5.74
CA LEU A 151 -11.21 -10.38 -7.00
C LEU A 151 -10.17 -9.24 -6.97
N LEU A 152 -10.58 -8.04 -6.51
CA LEU A 152 -9.69 -6.88 -6.41
C LEU A 152 -8.63 -7.07 -5.33
N GLY A 153 -8.99 -7.66 -4.20
CA GLY A 153 -8.06 -8.04 -3.13
C GLY A 153 -7.02 -9.05 -3.59
N ALA A 154 -7.43 -10.08 -4.32
CA ALA A 154 -6.52 -11.06 -4.91
C ALA A 154 -5.56 -10.41 -5.91
N ALA A 155 -6.06 -9.53 -6.79
CA ALA A 155 -5.21 -8.78 -7.73
C ALA A 155 -4.17 -7.91 -7.01
N LEU A 156 -4.57 -7.19 -5.95
CA LEU A 156 -3.68 -6.39 -5.11
C LEU A 156 -2.58 -7.26 -4.49
N LEU A 157 -2.96 -8.41 -3.93
CA LEU A 157 -2.02 -9.34 -3.30
C LEU A 157 -1.05 -9.94 -4.31
N ILE A 158 -1.53 -10.40 -5.47
CA ILE A 158 -0.70 -11.02 -6.50
C ILE A 158 0.29 -10.01 -7.07
N ILE A 159 -0.19 -8.84 -7.52
CA ILE A 159 0.67 -7.81 -8.10
C ILE A 159 1.67 -7.32 -7.05
N GLY A 160 1.20 -7.07 -5.82
CA GLY A 160 2.06 -6.67 -4.71
C GLY A 160 3.14 -7.71 -4.39
N PHE A 161 2.78 -9.00 -4.39
CA PHE A 161 3.73 -10.10 -4.15
C PHE A 161 4.78 -10.21 -5.25
N VAL A 162 4.40 -10.02 -6.52
CA VAL A 162 5.33 -10.00 -7.66
C VAL A 162 6.35 -8.86 -7.51
N PHE A 163 5.88 -7.65 -7.20
CA PHE A 163 6.76 -6.50 -6.98
C PHE A 163 7.68 -6.71 -5.77
N ASP A 164 7.12 -7.11 -4.63
CA ASP A 164 7.87 -7.35 -3.40
C ASP A 164 8.94 -8.44 -3.61
N THR A 165 8.60 -9.52 -4.32
CA THR A 165 9.55 -10.58 -4.66
C THR A 165 10.63 -10.08 -5.62
N ALA A 166 10.27 -9.29 -6.64
CA ALA A 166 11.24 -8.68 -7.54
C ALA A 166 12.22 -7.77 -6.78
N TYR A 167 11.73 -6.96 -5.82
CA TYR A 167 12.60 -6.16 -4.96
C TYR A 167 13.46 -7.02 -4.03
N ALA A 168 12.90 -8.08 -3.45
CA ALA A 168 13.65 -9.00 -2.61
C ALA A 168 14.79 -9.70 -3.38
N LEU A 169 14.57 -10.06 -4.65
CA LEU A 169 15.58 -10.67 -5.50
C LEU A 169 16.58 -9.65 -6.07
N GLY A 170 16.11 -8.45 -6.42
CA GLY A 170 16.89 -7.34 -6.96
C GLY A 170 17.63 -6.50 -5.93
N GLY A 171 17.49 -6.82 -4.63
CA GLY A 171 17.96 -6.04 -3.48
C GLY A 171 19.39 -5.51 -3.55
N VAL A 172 20.31 -6.29 -4.12
CA VAL A 172 21.73 -5.92 -4.22
C VAL A 172 21.99 -4.85 -5.31
N LEU A 173 21.26 -4.90 -6.44
CA LEU A 173 21.42 -3.97 -7.56
C LEU A 173 20.59 -2.70 -7.38
N TYR A 174 19.34 -2.85 -6.93
CA TYR A 174 18.39 -1.74 -6.78
C TYR A 174 18.62 -0.92 -5.49
N GLY A 175 19.04 -1.57 -4.40
CA GLY A 175 19.29 -0.91 -3.11
C GLY A 175 20.37 0.18 -3.18
N ARG A 176 21.47 -0.11 -3.89
CA ARG A 176 22.58 0.83 -4.08
C ARG A 176 22.20 2.05 -4.93
N PHE A 177 21.28 1.89 -5.87
CA PHE A 177 20.78 2.99 -6.72
C PHE A 177 19.90 3.96 -5.91
N LEU A 178 19.03 3.43 -5.06
CA LEU A 178 18.09 4.23 -4.25
C LEU A 178 18.74 4.94 -3.07
N GLU A 179 19.74 4.33 -2.41
CA GLU A 179 20.50 5.00 -1.35
C GLU A 179 21.27 6.21 -1.88
N LYS A 180 21.79 6.14 -3.10
CA LYS A 180 22.56 7.23 -3.72
C LYS A 180 21.68 8.39 -4.20
N ASN A 181 20.40 8.18 -4.46
CA ASN A 181 19.59 9.14 -5.20
C ASN A 181 18.43 9.74 -4.38
N ARG A 182 18.76 10.58 -3.39
CA ARG A 182 17.78 11.34 -2.57
C ARG A 182 16.77 12.16 -3.40
N ARG A 183 17.18 12.65 -4.58
CA ARG A 183 16.27 13.36 -5.52
C ARG A 183 15.20 12.45 -6.10
N PHE A 184 15.53 11.19 -6.38
CA PHE A 184 14.60 10.19 -6.90
C PHE A 184 13.52 9.85 -5.86
N GLN A 185 13.93 9.63 -4.61
CA GLN A 185 13.00 9.42 -3.48
C GLN A 185 12.02 10.60 -3.31
N ARG A 186 12.54 11.84 -3.40
CA ARG A 186 11.72 13.06 -3.29
C ARG A 186 10.73 13.22 -4.44
N THR A 187 11.16 12.93 -5.67
CA THR A 187 10.32 13.00 -6.88
C THR A 187 9.18 11.98 -6.82
N GLN A 188 9.45 10.79 -6.28
CA GLN A 188 8.44 9.75 -6.14
C GLN A 188 7.48 10.00 -4.98
N GLN A 189 7.94 10.58 -3.88
CA GLN A 189 7.07 11.06 -2.81
C GLN A 189 6.10 12.13 -3.33
N PHE A 190 6.59 13.02 -4.21
CA PHE A 190 5.76 14.00 -4.91
C PHE A 190 4.74 13.34 -5.84
N ALA A 191 5.16 12.36 -6.67
CA ALA A 191 4.28 11.61 -7.55
C ALA A 191 3.16 10.87 -6.77
N PHE A 192 3.50 10.24 -5.65
CA PHE A 192 2.50 9.59 -4.80
C PHE A 192 1.54 10.60 -4.16
N SER A 193 2.05 11.77 -3.76
CA SER A 193 1.21 12.86 -3.23
C SER A 193 0.20 13.33 -4.28
N LEU A 194 0.63 13.49 -5.53
CA LEU A 194 -0.26 13.80 -6.66
C LEU A 194 -1.30 12.71 -6.91
N LEU A 195 -0.91 11.43 -6.85
CA LEU A 195 -1.85 10.32 -7.00
C LEU A 195 -2.92 10.35 -5.90
N LEU A 196 -2.55 10.58 -4.64
CA LEU A 196 -3.51 10.70 -3.54
C LEU A 196 -4.47 11.87 -3.74
N ILE A 197 -3.96 13.04 -4.13
CA ILE A 197 -4.78 14.21 -4.44
C ILE A 197 -5.73 13.89 -5.60
N GLY A 198 -5.24 13.26 -6.67
CA GLY A 198 -6.03 12.83 -7.81
C GLY A 198 -7.13 11.83 -7.44
N PHE A 199 -6.82 10.85 -6.57
CA PHE A 199 -7.84 9.94 -6.01
C PHE A 199 -8.85 10.68 -5.16
N GLY A 200 -8.46 11.73 -4.43
CA GLY A 200 -9.37 12.56 -3.64
C GLY A 200 -10.37 13.29 -4.52
N VAL A 201 -9.89 13.88 -5.62
CA VAL A 201 -10.75 14.51 -6.64
C VAL A 201 -11.69 13.48 -7.25
N ARG A 202 -11.17 12.33 -7.69
CA ARG A 202 -11.99 11.27 -8.30
C ARG A 202 -13.06 10.73 -7.35
N LEU A 203 -12.71 10.56 -6.08
CA LEU A 203 -13.65 10.12 -5.05
C LEU A 203 -14.79 11.12 -4.86
N LEU A 204 -14.52 12.43 -4.90
CA LEU A 204 -15.56 13.46 -4.88
C LEU A 204 -16.45 13.45 -6.13
N MET A 205 -15.87 13.16 -7.29
CA MET A 205 -16.59 13.07 -8.56
C MET A 205 -17.45 11.81 -8.71
N MET A 206 -17.34 10.85 -7.80
CA MET A 206 -18.21 9.68 -7.76
C MET A 206 -19.61 10.13 -7.32
N SER A 207 -20.56 10.21 -8.27
CA SER A 207 -21.98 10.51 -8.01
C SER A 207 -22.77 9.23 -7.72
N HIS A 208 -23.87 9.38 -6.95
CA HIS A 208 -24.80 8.31 -6.58
C HIS A 208 -25.24 7.44 -7.77
N VAL A 209 -25.31 6.13 -7.52
CA VAL A 209 -26.34 5.24 -8.07
C VAL A 209 -27.17 4.78 -6.89
#